data_AF-Q8AY24-F1
#
_entry.id   AF-Q8AY24-F1
#
_cell.length_a   1.000
_cell.length_b   1.000
_cell.length_c   1.000
_cell.angle_alpha   90.00
_cell.angle_beta   90.00
_cell.angle_gamma   90.00
#
_symmetry.space_group_name_H-M   'P 1'
#
loop_
_entity.id
_entity.type
_entity.pdbx_description
1 polymer ?
#
loop_
_entity_poly.entity_id
_entity_poly.type
_entity_poly.pdbx_seq_one_letter_code
_entity_poly.pdbx_strand_id
1 'polypeptide(L)'
;NDSQRQATKDAGTISGLNVLRIINEPTAAAIAYGLDKKVGSERNVLIFDLGGGTFDVSILTIEDGIFEVKSTAGDTHLGGEDFDNRMVNHFIAEFKRKYKKDISDNKRAVRRLRTACERAKRTLSSSTQASIEIDSLYEGVDFYTFIT
;
A
#
# COMPACT_ATOMS: atom_id res chain seq x y z
N ASN A 1 -8.45 -6.53 -14.69
CA ASN A 1 -9.14 -7.11 -15.89
C ASN A 1 -10.14 -6.08 -16.43
N ASP A 2 -10.81 -6.34 -17.56
CA ASP A 2 -11.73 -5.36 -18.17
C ASP A 2 -12.95 -5.06 -17.31
N SER A 3 -13.45 -6.03 -16.53
CA SER A 3 -14.58 -5.81 -15.63
C SER A 3 -14.25 -4.81 -14.51
N GLN A 4 -13.05 -4.88 -13.93
CA GLN A 4 -12.58 -3.90 -12.95
C GLN A 4 -12.47 -2.49 -13.55
N ARG A 5 -11.99 -2.37 -14.80
CA ARG A 5 -11.91 -1.06 -15.48
C ARG A 5 -13.29 -0.44 -15.69
N GLN A 6 -14.25 -1.25 -16.12
CA GLN A 6 -15.61 -0.79 -16.31
C GLN A 6 -16.25 -0.36 -14.98
N ALA A 7 -16.09 -1.18 -13.93
CA ALA A 7 -16.58 -0.84 -12.59
C ALA A 7 -16.00 0.50 -12.08
N THR A 8 -14.71 0.77 -12.28
CA THR A 8 -14.10 2.05 -11.91
C THR A 8 -14.65 3.22 -12.72
N LYS A 9 -14.88 3.04 -14.02
CA LYS A 9 -15.48 4.07 -14.89
C LYS A 9 -16.92 4.40 -14.46
N ASP A 10 -17.70 3.37 -14.14
CA ASP A 10 -19.08 3.50 -13.69
C ASP A 10 -19.13 4.22 -12.33
N ALA A 11 -18.23 3.87 -11.41
CA ALA A 11 -18.11 4.56 -10.12
C ALA A 11 -17.81 6.07 -10.26
N GLY A 12 -16.93 6.43 -11.21
CA GLY A 12 -16.68 7.84 -11.54
C GLY A 12 -17.93 8.55 -12.10
N THR A 13 -18.66 7.87 -12.99
CA THR A 13 -19.90 8.40 -13.58
C THR A 13 -21.00 8.58 -12.53
N ILE A 14 -21.18 7.61 -11.62
CA ILE A 14 -22.12 7.68 -10.50
C ILE A 14 -21.78 8.84 -9.57
N SER A 15 -20.50 9.14 -9.40
CA SER A 15 -20.01 10.28 -8.63
C SER A 15 -20.18 11.64 -9.35
N GLY A 16 -20.80 11.65 -10.54
CA GLY A 16 -21.05 12.86 -11.33
C GLY A 16 -19.85 13.32 -12.19
N LEU A 17 -18.82 12.49 -12.36
CA LEU A 17 -17.65 12.82 -13.16
C LEU A 17 -17.79 12.36 -14.61
N ASN A 18 -17.34 13.19 -15.55
CA ASN A 18 -17.17 12.78 -16.94
C ASN A 18 -15.83 12.04 -17.12
N VAL A 19 -15.87 10.71 -17.06
CA VAL A 19 -14.66 9.86 -17.15
C VAL A 19 -14.18 9.73 -18.60
N LEU A 20 -13.30 10.64 -19.01
CA LEU A 20 -12.76 10.70 -20.39
C LEU A 20 -11.92 9.48 -20.76
N ARG A 21 -11.07 9.02 -19.84
CA ARG A 21 -10.18 7.88 -20.06
C ARG A 21 -9.75 7.28 -18.72
N ILE A 22 -9.63 5.96 -18.68
CA ILE A 22 -8.90 5.25 -17.63
C ILE A 22 -7.47 5.04 -18.11
N ILE A 23 -6.51 5.49 -17.33
CA ILE A 23 -5.08 5.31 -17.60
C ILE A 23 -4.50 4.28 -16.62
N ASN A 24 -3.44 3.59 -17.04
CA ASN A 24 -2.74 2.67 -16.16
C ASN A 24 -1.80 3.46 -15.24
N GLU A 25 -1.69 3.05 -13.99
CA GLU A 25 -0.77 3.65 -13.01
C GLU A 25 0.68 3.76 -13.51
N PRO A 26 1.33 2.71 -14.07
CA PRO A 26 2.70 2.86 -14.56
C PRO A 26 2.82 3.86 -15.72
N THR A 27 1.81 3.97 -16.58
CA THR A 27 1.79 4.98 -17.65
C THR A 27 1.62 6.38 -17.07
N ALA A 28 0.75 6.55 -16.07
CA ALA A 28 0.57 7.83 -15.38
C ALA A 28 1.86 8.27 -14.67
N ALA A 29 2.53 7.36 -13.97
CA ALA A 29 3.82 7.60 -13.33
C ALA A 29 4.91 7.96 -14.35
N ALA A 30 4.95 7.28 -15.49
CA ALA A 30 5.88 7.59 -16.57
C ALA A 30 5.64 9.00 -17.16
N ILE A 31 4.38 9.35 -17.41
CA ILE A 31 4.00 10.69 -17.87
C ILE A 31 4.46 11.74 -16.85
N ALA A 32 4.19 11.53 -15.56
CA ALA A 32 4.64 12.42 -14.49
C ALA A 32 6.18 12.56 -14.45
N TYR A 33 6.92 11.47 -14.71
CA TYR A 33 8.38 11.50 -14.78
C TYR A 33 8.93 12.22 -16.03
N GLY A 34 8.27 12.04 -17.19
CA GLY A 34 8.74 12.51 -18.49
C GLY A 34 8.30 13.91 -18.89
N LEU A 35 7.23 14.45 -18.28
CA LEU A 35 6.62 15.75 -18.63
C LEU A 35 7.61 16.93 -18.62
N ASP A 36 8.54 16.98 -17.67
CA ASP A 36 9.49 18.09 -17.54
C ASP A 36 10.89 17.79 -18.11
N LYS A 37 11.14 16.55 -18.52
CA LYS A 37 12.46 16.13 -18.98
C LYS A 37 12.47 16.15 -20.50
N LYS A 38 13.02 17.22 -21.08
CA LYS A 38 13.44 17.22 -22.51
C LYS A 38 14.59 16.25 -22.66
N VAL A 39 14.28 14.98 -22.88
CA VAL A 39 15.25 13.94 -23.15
C VAL A 39 15.45 13.87 -24.65
N GLY A 40 16.65 14.23 -25.14
CA GLY A 40 16.98 14.20 -26.57
C GLY A 40 17.39 12.84 -27.12
N SER A 41 17.17 11.75 -26.39
CA SER A 41 17.52 10.38 -26.79
C SER A 41 16.57 9.37 -26.16
N GLU A 42 16.34 8.23 -26.83
CA GLU A 42 15.61 7.09 -26.27
C GLU A 42 16.14 6.71 -24.87
N ARG A 43 15.22 6.43 -23.94
CA ARG A 43 15.54 5.91 -22.60
C ARG A 43 14.63 4.78 -22.19
N ASN A 44 15.21 3.76 -21.58
CA ASN A 44 14.49 2.73 -20.89
C ASN A 44 14.35 3.09 -19.41
N VAL A 45 13.13 3.04 -18.88
CA VAL A 45 12.76 3.38 -17.51
C VAL A 45 12.10 2.18 -16.87
N LEU A 46 12.52 1.85 -15.66
CA LEU A 46 11.85 0.89 -14.80
C LEU A 46 11.00 1.66 -13.79
N ILE A 47 9.72 1.31 -13.71
CA ILE A 47 8.79 1.77 -12.69
C ILE A 47 8.58 0.63 -11.71
N PHE A 48 8.83 0.93 -10.44
CA PHE A 48 8.59 0.05 -9.32
C PHE A 48 7.47 0.68 -8.48
N ASP A 49 6.34 0.01 -8.40
CA ASP A 49 5.18 0.46 -7.63
C ASP A 49 4.79 -0.61 -6.61
N LEU A 50 5.06 -0.34 -5.33
CA LEU A 50 4.65 -1.18 -4.22
C LEU A 50 3.64 -0.40 -3.37
N GLY A 51 2.37 -0.60 -3.69
CA GLY A 51 1.25 0.12 -3.09
C GLY A 51 0.75 -0.51 -1.79
N GLY A 52 -0.51 -0.22 -1.46
CA GLY A 52 -1.16 -0.73 -0.26
C GLY A 52 -1.51 -2.22 -0.33
N GLY A 53 -1.90 -2.72 -1.49
CA GLY A 53 -2.31 -4.12 -1.67
C GLY A 53 -1.88 -4.76 -2.99
N THR A 54 -1.16 -4.02 -3.85
CA THR A 54 -0.64 -4.50 -5.13
C THR A 54 0.82 -4.09 -5.29
N PHE A 55 1.53 -4.92 -6.04
CA PHE A 55 2.91 -4.71 -6.42
C PHE A 55 3.04 -4.86 -7.93
N ASP A 56 3.51 -3.82 -8.61
CA ASP A 56 3.67 -3.80 -10.06
C ASP A 56 5.07 -3.28 -10.43
N VAL A 57 5.68 -3.94 -11.43
CA VAL A 57 6.92 -3.52 -12.06
C VAL A 57 6.67 -3.39 -13.55
N SER A 58 6.99 -2.22 -14.11
CA SER A 58 6.86 -1.98 -15.56
C SER A 58 8.16 -1.46 -16.13
N ILE A 59 8.50 -1.94 -17.33
CA ILE A 59 9.59 -1.40 -18.14
C ILE A 59 8.97 -0.61 -19.28
N LEU A 60 9.39 0.64 -19.42
CA LEU A 60 8.92 1.55 -20.45
C LEU A 60 10.09 2.10 -21.25
N THR A 61 9.84 2.37 -22.53
CA THR A 61 10.71 3.18 -23.37
C THR A 61 10.09 4.56 -23.54
N ILE A 62 10.91 5.59 -23.40
CA ILE A 62 10.53 6.99 -23.57
C ILE A 62 11.39 7.59 -24.68
N GLU A 63 10.74 8.08 -25.74
CA GLU A 63 11.38 8.71 -26.88
C GLU A 63 10.46 9.81 -27.42
N ASP A 64 10.95 11.06 -27.52
CA ASP A 64 10.21 12.21 -28.08
C ASP A 64 8.78 12.41 -27.54
N GLY A 65 8.58 12.14 -26.23
CA GLY A 65 7.28 12.26 -25.57
C GLY A 65 6.32 11.09 -25.83
N ILE A 66 6.76 10.07 -26.56
CA ILE A 66 6.08 8.78 -26.71
C ILE A 66 6.52 7.88 -25.54
N PHE A 67 5.53 7.32 -24.85
CA PHE A 67 5.71 6.39 -23.73
C PHE A 67 5.20 5.02 -24.15
N GLU A 68 6.11 4.07 -24.34
CA GLU A 68 5.77 2.71 -24.74
C GLU A 68 6.03 1.74 -23.59
N VAL A 69 5.00 1.02 -23.15
CA VAL A 69 5.16 -0.05 -22.16
C VAL A 69 5.70 -1.29 -22.86
N LYS A 70 6.90 -1.73 -22.49
CA LYS A 70 7.55 -2.92 -23.06
C LYS A 70 7.14 -4.20 -22.35
N SER A 71 7.00 -4.13 -21.03
CA SER A 71 6.56 -5.26 -20.20
C SER A 71 6.05 -4.77 -18.86
N THR A 72 5.09 -5.52 -18.29
CA THR A 72 4.58 -5.33 -16.94
C THR A 72 4.42 -6.69 -16.27
N ALA A 73 4.87 -6.80 -15.03
CA ALA A 73 4.69 -7.98 -14.17
C ALA A 73 4.48 -7.52 -12.72
N GLY A 74 3.96 -8.39 -11.86
CA GLY A 74 3.63 -8.00 -10.49
C GLY A 74 2.89 -9.07 -9.72
N ASP A 75 2.44 -8.70 -8.52
CA ASP A 75 1.57 -9.48 -7.65
C ASP A 75 0.40 -8.61 -7.19
N THR A 76 -0.82 -9.01 -7.54
CA THR A 76 -2.04 -8.28 -7.22
C THR A 76 -2.51 -8.45 -5.78
N HIS A 77 -1.77 -9.20 -4.95
CA HIS A 77 -2.08 -9.47 -3.55
C HIS A 77 -0.86 -9.29 -2.65
N LEU A 78 0.03 -8.37 -3.01
CA LEU A 78 1.21 -8.01 -2.22
C LEU A 78 1.28 -6.50 -2.07
N GLY A 79 1.32 -6.00 -0.83
CA GLY A 79 1.49 -4.57 -0.58
C GLY A 79 1.73 -4.22 0.88
N GLY A 80 1.62 -2.93 1.18
CA GLY A 80 1.75 -2.36 2.52
C GLY A 80 0.92 -3.06 3.59
N GLU A 81 -0.26 -3.57 3.24
CA GLU A 81 -1.17 -4.26 4.16
C GLU A 81 -0.62 -5.62 4.63
N ASP A 82 0.19 -6.32 3.83
CA ASP A 82 0.81 -7.58 4.24
C ASP A 82 1.81 -7.39 5.38
N PHE A 83 2.58 -6.30 5.32
CA PHE A 83 3.46 -5.91 6.42
C PHE A 83 2.66 -5.57 7.67
N ASP A 84 1.56 -4.82 7.53
CA ASP A 84 0.67 -4.49 8.64
C ASP A 84 0.06 -5.76 9.25
N ASN A 85 -0.38 -6.71 8.41
CA ASN A 85 -0.92 -8.01 8.82
C ASN A 85 0.10 -8.83 9.62
N ARG A 86 1.35 -8.89 9.16
CA ARG A 86 2.42 -9.60 9.88
C ARG A 86 2.70 -8.97 11.24
N MET A 87 2.73 -7.64 11.33
CA MET A 87 2.88 -6.94 12.60
C MET A 87 1.69 -7.19 13.54
N VAL A 88 0.46 -7.10 13.03
CA VAL A 88 -0.75 -7.39 13.82
C VAL A 88 -0.70 -8.80 14.39
N ASN A 89 -0.39 -9.81 13.58
CA ASN A 89 -0.29 -11.20 14.04
C ASN A 89 0.80 -11.38 15.11
N HIS A 90 1.95 -10.73 14.93
CA HIS A 90 3.02 -10.71 15.93
C HIS A 90 2.53 -10.17 17.28
N PHE A 91 1.86 -9.02 17.26
CA PHE A 91 1.40 -8.37 18.50
C PHE A 91 0.16 -9.02 19.12
N ILE A 92 -0.70 -9.69 18.34
CA ILE A 92 -1.74 -10.57 18.89
C ILE A 92 -1.10 -11.69 19.70
N ALA A 93 -0.07 -12.35 19.15
CA ALA A 93 0.65 -13.42 19.84
C ALA A 93 1.38 -12.89 21.09
N GLU A 94 1.98 -11.70 21.01
CA GLU A 94 2.61 -11.05 22.16
C GLU A 94 1.59 -10.71 23.25
N PHE A 95 0.45 -10.11 22.90
CA PHE A 95 -0.62 -9.77 23.82
C PHE A 95 -1.14 -11.04 24.53
N LYS A 96 -1.36 -12.12 23.78
CA LYS A 96 -1.74 -13.42 24.34
C LYS A 96 -0.70 -13.99 25.29
N ARG A 97 0.60 -13.85 24.97
CA ARG A 97 1.69 -14.29 25.86
C ARG A 97 1.74 -13.49 27.17
N LYS A 98 1.61 -12.15 27.07
CA LYS A 98 1.78 -11.19 28.18
C LYS A 98 0.57 -11.16 29.12
N TYR A 99 -0.65 -11.18 28.57
CA TYR A 99 -1.89 -11.00 29.33
C TYR A 99 -2.77 -12.25 29.39
N LYS A 100 -2.37 -13.35 28.74
CA LYS A 100 -3.14 -14.62 28.67
C LYS A 100 -4.55 -14.46 28.07
N LYS A 101 -4.76 -13.43 27.27
CA LYS A 101 -6.02 -13.12 26.59
C LYS A 101 -5.81 -13.09 25.08
N ASP A 102 -6.75 -13.65 24.32
CA ASP A 102 -6.70 -13.66 22.86
C ASP A 102 -7.64 -12.57 22.32
N ILE A 103 -7.11 -11.67 21.49
CA ILE A 103 -7.89 -10.57 20.90
C ILE A 103 -8.35 -10.86 19.47
N SER A 104 -7.97 -12.02 18.90
CA SER A 104 -8.16 -12.35 17.48
C SER A 104 -9.62 -12.23 17.03
N ASP A 105 -10.57 -12.59 17.91
CA ASP A 105 -12.00 -12.55 17.62
C ASP A 105 -12.63 -11.16 17.86
N ASN A 106 -11.91 -10.24 18.51
CA ASN A 106 -12.40 -8.89 18.76
C ASN A 106 -12.02 -7.95 17.61
N LYS A 107 -12.93 -7.83 16.64
CA LYS A 107 -12.76 -6.96 15.46
C LYS A 107 -12.37 -5.52 15.80
N ARG A 108 -12.89 -4.96 16.90
CA ARG A 108 -12.56 -3.59 17.34
C ARG A 108 -11.12 -3.50 17.84
N ALA A 109 -10.70 -4.43 18.70
CA ALA A 109 -9.34 -4.49 19.22
C ALA A 109 -8.33 -4.70 18.08
N VAL A 110 -8.58 -5.66 17.19
CA VAL A 110 -7.73 -5.94 16.02
C VAL A 110 -7.63 -4.73 15.10
N ARG A 111 -8.73 -4.01 14.84
CA ARG A 111 -8.70 -2.78 14.03
C ARG A 111 -7.84 -1.69 14.67
N ARG A 112 -7.96 -1.48 15.98
CA ARG A 112 -7.13 -0.49 16.72
C ARG A 112 -5.66 -0.87 16.68
N LEU A 113 -5.34 -2.15 16.89
CA LEU A 113 -3.98 -2.67 16.78
C LEU A 113 -3.41 -2.48 15.38
N ARG A 114 -4.20 -2.75 14.33
CA ARG A 114 -3.81 -2.54 12.93
C ARG A 114 -3.45 -1.08 12.63
N THR A 115 -4.27 -0.12 13.07
CA THR A 115 -3.96 1.30 12.90
C THR A 115 -2.64 1.68 13.59
N ALA A 116 -2.38 1.13 14.79
CA ALA A 116 -1.12 1.36 15.49
C ALA A 116 0.07 0.68 14.77
N CYS A 117 -0.10 -0.53 14.24
CA CYS A 117 0.92 -1.24 13.46
C CYS A 117 1.28 -0.48 12.19
N GLU A 118 0.31 0.02 11.44
CA GLU A 118 0.55 0.83 10.24
C GLU A 118 1.36 2.10 10.58
N ARG A 119 1.00 2.78 11.68
CA ARG A 119 1.75 3.94 12.16
C ARG A 119 3.19 3.56 12.53
N ALA A 120 3.37 2.46 13.27
CA ALA A 120 4.70 1.97 13.64
C ALA A 120 5.54 1.59 12.42
N LYS A 121 4.97 0.89 11.43
CA LYS A 121 5.60 0.58 10.14
C LYS A 121 6.12 1.84 9.44
N ARG A 122 5.29 2.89 9.38
CA ARG A 122 5.69 4.18 8.79
C ARG A 122 6.84 4.81 9.57
N THR A 123 6.82 4.79 10.90
CA THR A 123 7.93 5.27 11.73
C THR A 123 9.22 4.48 11.48
N LEU A 124 9.14 3.15 11.36
CA LEU A 124 10.27 2.28 11.08
C LEU A 124 10.91 2.51 9.70
N SER A 125 10.21 3.18 8.78
CA SER A 125 10.78 3.55 7.48
C SER A 125 11.87 4.62 7.60
N SER A 126 11.94 5.33 8.73
CA SER A 126 12.92 6.39 8.99
C SER A 126 13.63 6.25 10.35
N SER A 127 13.35 5.20 11.10
CA SER A 127 13.85 5.00 12.46
C SER A 127 14.06 3.52 12.74
N THR A 128 15.00 3.18 13.61
CA THR A 128 15.32 1.78 13.95
C THR A 128 14.41 1.18 15.01
N GLN A 129 13.45 1.96 15.52
CA GLN A 129 12.51 1.52 16.54
C GLN A 129 11.21 2.34 16.48
N ALA A 130 10.09 1.73 16.83
CA ALA A 130 8.80 2.39 17.01
C ALA A 130 8.06 1.83 18.25
N SER A 131 7.35 2.70 18.98
CA SER A 131 6.47 2.28 20.08
C SER A 131 5.04 2.04 19.58
N ILE A 132 4.36 1.10 20.24
CA ILE A 132 2.93 0.85 20.09
C ILE A 132 2.28 1.02 21.46
N GLU A 133 1.36 1.96 21.54
CA GLU A 133 0.69 2.37 22.76
C GLU A 133 -0.80 2.49 22.49
N ILE A 134 -1.59 1.62 23.13
CA ILE A 134 -3.04 1.54 22.94
C ILE A 134 -3.74 1.34 24.28
N ASP A 135 -4.39 2.39 24.77
CA ASP A 135 -5.15 2.34 26.02
C ASP A 135 -6.38 1.45 25.88
N SER A 136 -6.66 0.63 26.88
CA SER A 136 -7.81 -0.27 26.95
C SER A 136 -8.02 -1.03 25.64
N LEU A 137 -6.96 -1.64 25.10
CA LEU A 137 -7.00 -2.39 23.85
C LEU A 137 -8.06 -3.50 23.90
N TYR A 138 -8.09 -4.26 25.01
CA TYR A 138 -9.02 -5.36 25.21
C TYR A 138 -9.35 -5.56 26.69
N GLU A 139 -10.65 -5.59 27.05
CA GLU A 139 -11.13 -5.80 28.43
C GLU A 139 -10.44 -4.92 29.48
N GLY A 140 -10.26 -3.63 29.16
CA GLY A 140 -9.61 -2.65 30.05
C GLY A 140 -8.09 -2.79 30.17
N VAL A 141 -7.46 -3.70 29.42
CA VAL A 141 -6.00 -3.87 29.41
C VAL A 141 -5.37 -2.89 28.43
N ASP A 142 -4.47 -2.06 28.93
CA ASP A 142 -3.61 -1.21 28.11
C ASP A 142 -2.48 -2.03 27.48
N PHE A 143 -2.16 -1.72 26.23
CA PHE A 143 -1.09 -2.40 25.49
C PHE A 143 0.04 -1.43 25.16
N TYR A 144 1.20 -1.66 25.77
CA TYR A 144 2.44 -0.93 25.52
C TYR A 144 3.55 -1.91 25.14
N THR A 145 4.17 -1.68 23.98
CA THR A 145 5.30 -2.46 23.45
C THR A 145 6.12 -1.64 22.45
N PHE A 146 7.23 -2.21 21.96
CA PHE A 146 8.09 -1.62 20.95
C PHE A 146 8.52 -2.66 19.91
N ILE A 147 8.83 -2.20 18.70
CA ILE A 147 9.39 -2.99 17.61
C ILE A 147 10.59 -2.30 17.01
N THR A 148 11.55 -3.09 16.55
CA THR A 148 12.78 -2.69 15.89
C THR A 148 12.80 -3.19 14.46
#